data_AF-A0A841BHD0-F1
#
_entry.id   AF-A0A841BHD0-F1
#
_cell.length_a   1.000
_cell.length_b   1.000
_cell.length_c   1.000
_cell.angle_alpha   90.00
_cell.angle_beta   90.00
_cell.angle_gamma   90.00
#
_symmetry.space_group_name_H-M   'P 1'
#
loop_
_entity.id
_entity.type
_entity.pdbx_description
1 polymer ?
#
loop_
_entity_poly.entity_id
_entity_poly.type
_entity_poly.pdbx_seq_one_letter_code
_entity_poly.pdbx_strand_id
1 'polypeptide(L)'
;MNPAELVGLWSSEPYEYGSMEMTELALLPDGRGWSLFENSVGAYEIERLTWSVPEPGRLELHTHLYVSADISENQVEVEQESPLDKRQNVAYTLSDDTTPLEPDGFVALNLSERVVVRSRFGLRRREVTIHDDQTHAVVPYG
;
A
#
# COMPACT_ATOMS: atom_id res chain seq x y z
N MET A 1 6.80 -15.06 13.09
CA MET A 1 6.98 -13.93 12.17
C MET A 1 6.81 -12.66 12.98
N ASN A 2 7.71 -11.68 12.84
CA ASN A 2 7.70 -10.45 13.62
C ASN A 2 6.88 -9.38 12.84
N PRO A 3 5.83 -8.76 13.43
CA PRO A 3 5.07 -7.71 12.76
C PRO A 3 5.93 -6.54 12.23
N ALA A 4 7.08 -6.29 12.85
CA ALA A 4 8.04 -5.30 12.36
C ALA A 4 8.57 -5.59 10.95
N GLU A 5 8.53 -6.86 10.49
CA GLU A 5 8.94 -7.25 9.14
C GLU A 5 7.90 -6.85 8.07
N LEU A 6 6.69 -6.47 8.47
CA LEU A 6 5.68 -5.91 7.58
C LEU A 6 5.84 -4.40 7.38
N VAL A 7 6.59 -3.72 8.26
CA VAL A 7 6.81 -2.27 8.15
C VAL A 7 7.59 -1.98 6.86
N GLY A 8 7.06 -1.06 6.08
CA GLY A 8 7.64 -0.63 4.82
C GLY A 8 6.61 -0.20 3.78
N LEU A 9 7.14 0.27 2.67
CA LEU A 9 6.46 0.53 1.41
C LEU A 9 6.59 -0.71 0.52
N TRP A 10 5.46 -1.26 0.11
CA TRP A 10 5.33 -2.43 -0.74
C TRP A 10 4.68 -2.02 -2.06
N SER A 11 5.23 -2.42 -3.19
CA SER A 11 4.72 -2.07 -4.53
C SER A 11 4.42 -3.33 -5.35
N SER A 12 3.36 -3.30 -6.14
CA SER A 12 3.05 -4.37 -7.09
C SER A 12 3.94 -4.34 -8.32
N GLU A 13 4.63 -3.22 -8.59
CA GLU A 13 5.39 -2.96 -9.83
C GLU A 13 6.30 -4.12 -10.29
N PRO A 14 7.04 -4.84 -9.40
CA PRO A 14 7.86 -5.98 -9.83
C PRO A 14 7.10 -7.07 -10.60
N TYR A 15 5.78 -7.17 -10.41
CA TYR A 15 4.91 -8.16 -11.04
C TYR A 15 4.13 -7.62 -12.25
N GLU A 16 4.21 -6.32 -12.53
CA GLU A 16 3.30 -5.60 -13.44
C GLU A 16 3.98 -5.27 -14.78
N TYR A 17 4.59 -6.26 -15.44
CA TYR A 17 5.31 -6.04 -16.70
C TYR A 17 4.37 -5.51 -17.81
N GLY A 18 4.61 -4.27 -18.23
CA GLY A 18 3.82 -3.61 -19.28
C GLY A 18 2.44 -3.14 -18.81
N SER A 19 2.15 -3.18 -17.51
CA SER A 19 0.93 -2.60 -16.95
C SER A 19 1.03 -1.10 -16.87
N MET A 20 -0.09 -0.43 -17.10
CA MET A 20 -0.26 1.00 -16.88
C MET A 20 -0.77 1.31 -15.47
N GLU A 21 -0.90 0.29 -14.62
CA GLU A 21 -1.43 0.40 -13.28
C GLU A 21 -0.42 -0.11 -12.27
N MET A 22 -0.28 0.62 -11.16
CA MET A 22 0.50 0.22 -10.01
C MET A 22 -0.37 0.30 -8.75
N THR A 23 -0.10 -0.59 -7.80
CA THR A 23 -0.64 -0.49 -6.45
C THR A 23 0.50 -0.49 -5.47
N GLU A 24 0.44 0.41 -4.49
CA GLU A 24 1.32 0.41 -3.35
C GLU A 24 0.55 0.19 -2.05
N LEU A 25 1.23 -0.34 -1.05
CA LEU A 25 0.74 -0.54 0.31
C LEU A 25 1.84 -0.11 1.28
N ALA A 26 1.57 0.91 2.10
CA ALA A 26 2.46 1.30 3.18
C ALA A 26 1.91 0.87 4.52
N LEU A 27 2.76 0.19 5.29
CA LEU A 27 2.48 -0.21 6.67
C LEU A 27 3.49 0.49 7.59
N LEU A 28 3.02 1.45 8.38
CA LEU A 28 3.85 2.26 9.28
C LEU A 28 4.00 1.57 10.64
N PRO A 29 5.10 1.84 11.39
CA PRO A 29 5.39 1.15 12.65
C PRO A 29 4.39 1.43 13.79
N ASP A 30 3.58 2.49 13.68
CA ASP A 30 2.56 2.85 14.67
C ASP A 30 1.18 2.24 14.40
N GLY A 31 1.09 1.34 13.40
CA GLY A 31 -0.15 0.70 13.02
C GLY A 31 -1.00 1.53 12.05
N ARG A 32 -0.54 2.70 11.60
CA ARG A 32 -1.17 3.41 10.48
C ARG A 32 -0.66 2.89 9.14
N GLY A 33 -1.36 3.21 8.07
CA GLY A 33 -0.97 2.85 6.73
C GLY A 33 -1.84 3.50 5.69
N TRP A 34 -1.49 3.25 4.45
CA TRP A 34 -2.32 3.59 3.31
C TRP A 34 -2.15 2.50 2.25
N SER A 35 -3.06 2.47 1.29
CA SER A 35 -2.83 1.86 -0.01
C SER A 35 -3.09 2.87 -1.12
N LEU A 36 -2.29 2.81 -2.17
CA LEU A 36 -2.38 3.66 -3.35
C LEU A 36 -2.72 2.81 -4.56
N PHE A 37 -3.64 3.26 -5.39
CA PHE A 37 -3.79 2.79 -6.76
C PHE A 37 -3.55 3.96 -7.71
N GLU A 38 -2.64 3.76 -8.65
CA GLU A 38 -2.28 4.73 -9.69
C GLU A 38 -2.49 4.08 -11.05
N ASN A 39 -3.05 4.83 -12.00
CA ASN A 39 -3.05 4.48 -13.41
C ASN A 39 -2.31 5.52 -14.27
N SER A 40 -1.93 5.14 -15.49
CA SER A 40 -1.17 5.98 -16.42
C SER A 40 -1.89 7.25 -16.89
N VAL A 41 -3.16 7.45 -16.51
CA VAL A 41 -3.95 8.65 -16.82
C VAL A 41 -3.86 9.67 -15.68
N GLY A 42 -3.10 9.37 -14.62
CA GLY A 42 -2.87 10.26 -13.49
C GLY A 42 -4.00 10.24 -12.44
N ALA A 43 -4.87 9.23 -12.46
CA ALA A 43 -5.85 9.06 -11.39
C ALA A 43 -5.20 8.33 -10.21
N TYR A 44 -5.23 8.96 -9.03
CA TYR A 44 -4.72 8.41 -7.79
C TYR A 44 -5.87 8.17 -6.81
N GLU A 45 -6.02 6.92 -6.39
CA GLU A 45 -6.96 6.51 -5.36
C GLU A 45 -6.19 6.05 -4.12
N ILE A 46 -6.39 6.76 -3.00
CA ILE A 46 -5.74 6.50 -1.73
C ILE A 46 -6.78 5.99 -0.72
N GLU A 47 -6.55 4.81 -0.16
CA GLU A 47 -7.28 4.30 1.00
C GLU A 47 -6.39 4.44 2.25
N ARG A 48 -6.80 5.21 3.27
CA ARG A 48 -6.09 5.25 4.55
C ARG A 48 -6.62 4.19 5.49
N LEU A 49 -5.69 3.54 6.19
CA LEU A 49 -5.99 2.38 7.00
C LEU A 49 -5.22 2.38 8.32
N THR A 50 -5.73 1.60 9.27
CA THR A 50 -4.92 1.06 10.35
C THR A 50 -4.69 -0.43 10.11
N TRP A 51 -3.61 -0.97 10.66
CA TRP A 51 -3.24 -2.36 10.51
C TRP A 51 -2.73 -2.97 11.82
N SER A 52 -2.90 -4.28 11.93
CA SER A 52 -2.31 -5.06 13.01
C SER A 52 -2.10 -6.52 12.59
N VAL A 53 -1.35 -7.26 13.40
CA VAL A 53 -1.15 -8.71 13.24
C VAL A 53 -1.76 -9.39 14.48
N PRO A 54 -3.08 -9.69 14.46
CA PRO A 54 -3.76 -10.22 15.64
C PRO A 54 -3.30 -11.64 16.00
N GLU A 55 -2.85 -12.40 15.00
CA GLU A 55 -2.23 -13.72 15.17
C GLU A 55 -1.14 -13.92 14.10
N PRO A 56 -0.16 -14.81 14.32
CA PRO A 56 0.91 -15.05 13.36
C PRO A 56 0.38 -15.40 11.96
N GLY A 57 0.82 -14.66 10.94
CA GLY A 57 0.42 -14.89 9.55
C GLY A 57 -0.96 -14.32 9.18
N ARG A 58 -1.60 -13.54 10.06
CA ARG A 58 -2.80 -12.75 9.75
C ARG A 58 -2.51 -11.26 9.78
N LEU A 59 -2.94 -10.57 8.75
CA LEU A 59 -2.91 -9.12 8.65
C LEU A 59 -4.35 -8.62 8.70
N GLU A 60 -4.66 -7.84 9.72
CA GLU A 60 -5.92 -7.12 9.80
C GLU A 60 -5.71 -5.69 9.30
N LEU A 61 -6.58 -5.25 8.38
CA LEU A 61 -6.62 -3.91 7.82
C LEU A 61 -7.99 -3.29 8.09
N HIS A 62 -7.99 -2.05 8.56
CA HIS A 62 -9.20 -1.25 8.71
C HIS A 62 -9.06 0.06 7.94
N THR A 63 -9.60 0.08 6.73
CA THR A 63 -9.71 1.28 5.89
C THR A 63 -10.83 2.17 6.42
N HIS A 64 -10.48 3.42 6.70
CA HIS A 64 -11.39 4.40 7.31
C HIS A 64 -11.56 5.68 6.48
N LEU A 65 -10.73 5.90 5.45
CA LEU A 65 -10.84 7.05 4.57
C LEU A 65 -10.49 6.65 3.13
N TYR A 66 -11.22 7.21 2.18
CA TYR A 66 -10.91 7.20 0.76
C TYR A 66 -10.65 8.62 0.27
N VAL A 67 -9.60 8.79 -0.53
CA VAL A 67 -9.24 10.04 -1.19
C VAL A 67 -8.99 9.77 -2.67
N SER A 68 -9.71 10.46 -3.55
CA SER A 68 -9.39 10.57 -4.98
C SER A 68 -8.65 11.88 -5.19
N ALA A 69 -7.52 11.83 -5.89
CA ALA A 69 -6.73 13.02 -6.19
C ALA A 69 -6.12 12.95 -7.59
N ASP A 70 -5.96 14.13 -8.19
CA ASP A 70 -5.01 14.35 -9.28
C ASP A 70 -3.67 14.78 -8.66
N ILE A 71 -2.60 14.06 -9.00
CA ILE A 71 -1.26 14.31 -8.47
C ILE A 71 -0.33 14.62 -9.63
N SER A 72 0.18 15.85 -9.63
CA SER A 72 1.21 16.35 -10.54
C SER A 72 2.49 16.67 -9.77
N GLU A 73 3.60 16.93 -10.47
CA GLU A 73 4.92 17.14 -9.86
C GLU A 73 4.94 18.15 -8.70
N ASN A 74 4.07 19.15 -8.71
CA ASN A 74 4.08 20.25 -7.73
C ASN A 74 2.73 20.49 -7.05
N GLN A 75 1.71 19.69 -7.33
CA GLN A 75 0.36 19.95 -6.84
C GLN A 75 -0.42 18.65 -6.66
N VAL A 76 -1.12 18.58 -5.53
CA VAL A 76 -2.12 17.56 -5.21
C VAL A 76 -3.47 18.25 -5.16
N GLU A 77 -4.37 17.84 -6.03
CA GLU A 77 -5.75 18.31 -6.06
C GLU A 77 -6.69 17.18 -5.64
N VAL A 78 -7.28 17.31 -4.45
CA VAL A 78 -8.24 16.34 -3.94
C VAL A 78 -9.58 16.56 -4.63
N GLU A 79 -10.01 15.58 -5.40
CA GLU A 79 -11.31 15.59 -6.08
C GLU A 79 -12.42 15.10 -5.15
N GLN A 80 -12.11 14.09 -4.34
CA GLN A 80 -13.06 13.48 -3.43
C GLN A 80 -12.36 13.03 -2.15
N GLU A 81 -13.01 13.29 -1.02
CA GLU A 81 -12.71 12.68 0.26
C GLU A 81 -14.01 12.07 0.78
N SER A 82 -13.95 10.81 1.21
CA SER A 82 -15.11 10.16 1.81
C SER A 82 -14.72 9.18 2.91
N PRO A 83 -15.48 9.13 4.02
CA PRO A 83 -15.26 8.15 5.05
C PRO A 83 -15.56 6.75 4.51
N LEU A 84 -14.75 5.78 4.96
CA LEU A 84 -14.98 4.37 4.71
C LEU A 84 -15.05 3.61 6.05
N ASP A 85 -15.63 2.42 6.02
CA ASP A 85 -15.52 1.46 7.12
C ASP A 85 -15.41 0.06 6.52
N LYS A 86 -14.21 -0.26 6.06
CA LYS A 86 -13.90 -1.52 5.39
C LYS A 86 -12.84 -2.26 6.20
N ARG A 87 -13.18 -3.47 6.63
CA ARG A 87 -12.29 -4.34 7.39
C ARG A 87 -11.93 -5.56 6.57
N GLN A 88 -10.66 -5.90 6.53
CA GLN A 88 -10.15 -7.09 5.89
C GLN A 88 -9.23 -7.83 6.86
N ASN A 89 -9.38 -9.16 6.93
CA ASN A 89 -8.47 -10.02 7.66
C ASN A 89 -7.93 -11.06 6.68
N VAL A 90 -6.67 -10.89 6.27
CA VAL A 90 -6.05 -11.68 5.20
C VAL A 90 -4.90 -12.49 5.76
N ALA A 91 -4.72 -13.71 5.26
CA ALA A 91 -3.47 -14.42 5.54
C ALA A 91 -2.33 -13.77 4.74
N TYR A 92 -1.15 -13.71 5.33
CA TYR A 92 0.03 -13.19 4.67
C TYR A 92 1.25 -14.09 4.84
N THR A 93 2.16 -14.03 3.87
CA THR A 93 3.48 -14.64 3.95
C THR A 93 4.53 -13.69 3.42
N LEU A 94 5.74 -13.77 3.98
CA LEU A 94 6.93 -13.11 3.46
C LEU A 94 7.84 -14.18 2.86
N SER A 95 8.37 -13.91 1.66
CA SER A 95 9.30 -14.80 0.97
C SER A 95 10.28 -14.00 0.13
N ASP A 96 11.46 -14.55 -0.15
CA ASP A 96 12.29 -14.01 -1.22
C ASP A 96 11.67 -14.37 -2.57
N ASP A 97 11.72 -13.46 -3.54
CA ASP A 97 11.20 -13.65 -4.89
C ASP A 97 12.09 -12.93 -5.93
N THR A 98 11.90 -13.25 -7.20
CA THR A 98 12.60 -12.65 -8.34
C THR A 98 11.62 -12.51 -9.50
N THR A 99 11.78 -11.46 -10.30
CA THR A 99 11.02 -11.30 -11.56
C THR A 99 11.96 -10.87 -12.68
N PRO A 100 11.55 -10.91 -13.96
CA PRO A 100 12.37 -10.35 -15.04
C PRO A 100 12.73 -8.88 -14.86
N LEU A 101 11.92 -8.12 -14.12
CA LEU A 101 12.17 -6.71 -13.79
C LEU A 101 13.15 -6.55 -12.62
N GLU A 102 13.17 -7.51 -11.69
CA GLU A 102 14.00 -7.50 -10.49
C GLU A 102 14.79 -8.82 -10.38
N PRO A 103 15.81 -9.04 -11.24
CA PRO A 103 16.53 -10.31 -11.34
C PRO A 103 17.42 -10.59 -10.11
N ASP A 104 17.83 -9.55 -9.39
CA ASP A 104 18.64 -9.65 -8.16
C ASP A 104 17.78 -10.04 -6.93
N GLY A 105 16.46 -10.05 -7.09
CA GLY A 105 15.49 -10.48 -6.10
C GLY A 105 15.09 -9.42 -5.07
N PHE A 106 14.00 -9.71 -4.37
CA PHE A 106 13.40 -8.84 -3.38
C PHE A 106 12.57 -9.64 -2.37
N VAL A 107 12.24 -9.03 -1.23
CA VAL A 107 11.28 -9.60 -0.27
C VAL A 107 9.87 -9.35 -0.78
N ALA A 108 9.11 -10.41 -1.00
CA ALA A 108 7.72 -10.38 -1.41
C ALA A 108 6.77 -10.51 -0.21
N LEU A 109 5.73 -9.67 -0.21
CA LEU A 109 4.53 -9.82 0.61
C LEU A 109 3.44 -10.47 -0.25
N ASN A 110 3.05 -11.69 0.12
CA ASN A 110 1.95 -12.41 -0.53
C ASN A 110 0.73 -12.45 0.40
N LEU A 111 -0.41 -12.01 -0.11
CA LEU A 111 -1.69 -11.96 0.59
C LEU A 111 -2.63 -13.02 0.01
N SER A 112 -3.45 -13.64 0.87
CA SER A 112 -4.44 -14.63 0.44
C SER A 112 -5.60 -14.03 -0.37
N GLU A 113 -5.81 -12.72 -0.22
CA GLU A 113 -6.87 -11.96 -0.87
C GLU A 113 -6.29 -10.64 -1.40
N ARG A 114 -7.04 -9.98 -2.28
CA ARG A 114 -6.65 -8.68 -2.81
C ARG A 114 -6.85 -7.59 -1.76
N VAL A 115 -5.83 -6.76 -1.59
CA VAL A 115 -5.91 -5.45 -0.92
C VAL A 115 -5.85 -4.41 -2.03
N VAL A 116 -6.83 -3.50 -2.02
CA VAL A 116 -7.22 -2.69 -3.19
C VAL A 116 -7.52 -3.58 -4.39
N VAL A 117 -6.53 -3.87 -5.24
CA VAL A 117 -6.64 -4.71 -6.44
C VAL A 117 -5.54 -5.76 -6.57
N ARG A 118 -4.53 -5.78 -5.70
CA ARG A 118 -3.37 -6.69 -5.80
C ARG A 118 -3.22 -7.56 -4.55
N SER A 119 -2.61 -8.72 -4.71
CA SER A 119 -2.34 -9.68 -3.62
C SER A 119 -0.87 -10.05 -3.49
N ARG A 120 0.01 -9.44 -4.28
CA ARG A 120 1.46 -9.65 -4.25
C ARG A 120 2.15 -8.31 -4.40
N PHE A 121 3.10 -8.06 -3.51
CA PHE A 121 3.88 -6.83 -3.49
C PHE A 121 5.34 -7.16 -3.25
N GLY A 122 6.25 -6.42 -3.87
CA GLY A 122 7.67 -6.41 -3.53
C GLY A 122 7.98 -5.27 -2.59
N LEU A 123 8.84 -5.51 -1.60
CA LEU A 123 9.34 -4.47 -0.72
C LEU A 123 10.15 -3.46 -1.51
N ARG A 124 9.73 -2.19 -1.49
CA ARG A 124 10.48 -1.06 -2.07
C ARG A 124 11.37 -0.38 -1.06
N ARG A 125 10.84 -0.10 0.14
CA ARG A 125 11.56 0.65 1.17
C ARG A 125 11.10 0.25 2.57
N ARG A 126 12.02 0.17 3.53
CA ARG A 126 11.69 -0.14 4.94
C ARG A 126 11.27 1.09 5.73
N GLU A 127 11.97 2.19 5.52
CA GLU A 127 11.66 3.46 6.16
C GLU A 127 10.51 4.12 5.40
N VAL A 128 9.37 4.24 6.05
CA VAL A 128 8.17 4.90 5.50
C VAL A 128 7.50 5.70 6.61
N THR A 129 6.99 6.87 6.23
CA THR A 129 6.36 7.83 7.12
C THR A 129 5.06 8.33 6.50
N ILE A 130 4.26 9.06 7.26
CA ILE A 130 3.06 9.71 6.73
C ILE A 130 3.37 10.77 5.66
N HIS A 131 4.60 11.29 5.59
CA HIS A 131 5.00 12.24 4.55
C HIS A 131 5.22 11.59 3.18
N ASP A 132 5.25 10.26 3.13
CA ASP A 132 5.30 9.51 1.89
C ASP A 132 3.90 9.29 1.30
N ASP A 133 2.83 9.54 2.05
CA ASP A 133 1.48 9.72 1.51
C ASP A 133 1.40 11.11 0.85
N GLN A 134 1.34 11.15 -0.48
CA GLN A 134 1.30 12.41 -1.22
C GLN A 134 0.10 13.28 -0.85
N THR A 135 -1.01 12.68 -0.39
CA THR A 135 -2.21 13.43 0.03
C THR A 135 -2.12 13.97 1.45
N HIS A 136 -1.13 13.56 2.25
CA HIS A 136 -1.04 13.93 3.66
C HIS A 136 -0.99 15.44 3.92
N ALA A 137 -0.32 16.20 3.04
CA ALA A 137 -0.18 17.64 3.21
C ALA A 137 -1.53 18.39 3.03
N VAL A 138 -2.47 17.83 2.27
CA VAL A 138 -3.77 18.44 1.94
C VAL A 138 -4.88 17.84 2.80
N VAL A 139 -4.84 16.53 3.03
CA VAL A 139 -5.74 15.80 3.91
C VAL A 139 -4.89 15.23 5.04
N PRO A 140 -4.79 15.83 6.24
CA PRO A 140 -3.95 15.30 7.29
C PRO A 140 -4.50 14.00 7.88
N TYR A 141 -3.63 13.19 8.51
CA TYR A 141 -4.09 12.08 9.36
C TYR A 141 -4.73 12.68 10.63
N GLY A 142 -5.89 12.15 11.02
CA GLY A 142 -6.60 12.56 12.24
C GLY A 142 -5.98 12.05 13.53
#